data_AF-A5P7C2-F1
#
_entry.id   AF-A5P7C2-F1
#
_cell.length_a   1.000
_cell.length_b   1.000
_cell.length_c   1.000
_cell.angle_alpha   90.00
_cell.angle_beta   90.00
_cell.angle_gamma   90.00
#
_symmetry.space_group_name_H-M   'P 1'
#
loop_
_entity.id
_entity.type
_entity.pdbx_description
1 polymer ?
#
loop_
_entity_poly.entity_id
_entity_poly.type
_entity_poly.pdbx_seq_one_letter_code
_entity_poly.pdbx_strand_id
1 'polypeptide(L)'
;MEEDVKAHLDKLRALGVRNWVGFALYGPRNRDAFGSAGFSSEPSELAEGVLTATHSILSSAHLQICRIMDRANPEISLSQRERQVLELMGSGKTSVEIGTILAISPETVKTYTKRLYEKLEANDRVTATVRALKLGLVEL
;
A
#
# COMPACT_ATOMS: atom_id res chain seq x y z
N MET A 1 -23.58 11.29 -1.29
CA MET A 1 -22.60 10.51 -2.07
C MET A 1 -22.77 10.74 -3.57
N GLU A 2 -23.88 10.36 -4.23
CA GLU A 2 -24.06 10.63 -5.68
C GLU A 2 -24.14 12.14 -6.01
N GLU A 3 -24.79 12.92 -5.15
CA GLU A 3 -24.95 14.38 -5.33
C GLU A 3 -23.62 15.13 -5.19
N ASP A 4 -22.75 14.66 -4.28
CA ASP A 4 -21.40 15.21 -4.07
C ASP A 4 -20.46 14.92 -5.25
N VAL A 5 -20.55 13.72 -5.81
CA VAL A 5 -19.77 13.31 -6.99
C VAL A 5 -20.16 14.15 -8.20
N LYS A 6 -21.46 14.36 -8.44
CA LYS A 6 -21.94 15.18 -9.55
C LYS A 6 -21.48 16.64 -9.42
N ALA A 7 -21.61 17.24 -8.24
CA ALA A 7 -21.14 18.59 -7.98
C ALA A 7 -19.62 18.75 -8.17
N HIS A 8 -18.83 17.72 -7.81
CA HIS A 8 -17.39 17.71 -8.07
C HIS A 8 -17.06 17.64 -9.57
N LEU A 9 -17.73 16.75 -10.31
CA LEU A 9 -17.55 16.63 -11.76
C LEU A 9 -17.94 17.91 -12.51
N ASP A 10 -18.99 18.59 -12.06
CA ASP A 10 -19.40 19.87 -12.66
C ASP A 10 -18.39 20.99 -12.40
N LYS A 11 -17.74 21.01 -11.23
CA LYS A 11 -16.60 21.92 -10.96
C LYS A 11 -15.42 21.64 -11.88
N LEU A 12 -15.07 20.38 -12.11
CA LEU A 12 -13.99 20.02 -13.04
C LEU A 12 -14.31 20.49 -14.47
N ARG A 13 -15.54 20.32 -14.92
CA ARG A 13 -16.01 20.81 -16.23
C ARG A 13 -15.94 22.33 -16.35
N ALA A 14 -16.28 23.05 -15.27
CA ALA A 14 -16.20 24.50 -15.21
C ALA A 14 -14.74 25.00 -15.31
N LEU A 15 -13.78 24.22 -14.80
CA LEU A 15 -12.34 24.48 -14.94
C LEU A 15 -11.77 24.10 -16.32
N GLY A 16 -12.62 23.68 -17.27
CA GLY A 16 -12.19 23.28 -18.61
C GLY A 16 -11.64 21.86 -18.68
N VAL A 17 -11.73 21.07 -17.60
CA VAL A 17 -11.36 19.65 -17.62
C VAL A 17 -12.48 18.88 -18.31
N ARG A 18 -12.34 18.76 -19.62
CA ARG A 18 -13.24 18.07 -20.53
C ARG A 18 -12.35 17.05 -21.23
N ASN A 19 -12.70 15.76 -21.16
CA ASN A 19 -11.92 14.65 -21.73
C ASN A 19 -10.70 14.24 -20.88
N TRP A 20 -10.94 13.34 -19.94
CA TRP A 20 -9.88 12.72 -19.16
C TRP A 20 -10.21 11.25 -18.92
N VAL A 21 -9.19 10.45 -18.68
CA VAL A 21 -9.35 9.08 -18.16
C VAL A 21 -8.56 8.92 -16.88
N GLY A 22 -9.05 8.03 -16.02
CA GLY A 22 -8.41 7.67 -14.77
C GLY A 22 -7.99 6.21 -14.78
N PHE A 23 -6.85 5.93 -14.17
CA PHE A 23 -6.28 4.60 -14.04
C PHE A 23 -5.97 4.33 -12.57
N ALA A 24 -6.38 3.15 -12.09
CA ALA A 24 -5.85 2.61 -10.84
C ALA A 24 -4.41 2.17 -11.10
N LEU A 25 -3.49 2.63 -10.24
CA LEU A 25 -2.06 2.34 -10.32
C LEU A 25 -1.65 1.60 -9.05
N TYR A 26 -0.97 0.48 -9.22
CA TYR A 26 -0.58 -0.39 -8.10
C TYR A 26 0.92 -0.33 -7.90
N GLY A 27 1.33 -0.13 -6.65
CA GLY A 27 2.74 0.01 -6.26
C GLY A 27 3.14 -1.01 -5.19
N PRO A 28 4.44 -1.28 -5.03
CA PRO A 28 4.93 -2.14 -3.96
C PRO A 28 4.54 -1.57 -2.60
N ARG A 29 4.49 -2.44 -1.57
CA ARG A 29 4.11 -2.08 -0.19
C ARG A 29 2.73 -1.40 -0.15
N ASN A 30 1.75 -1.94 -0.88
CA ASN A 30 0.37 -1.45 -0.93
C ASN A 30 0.26 0.07 -1.19
N ARG A 31 1.21 0.64 -1.93
CA ARG A 31 1.19 2.04 -2.31
C ARG A 31 0.35 2.19 -3.57
N ASP A 32 -0.95 2.13 -3.41
CA ASP A 32 -1.89 2.29 -4.50
C ASP A 32 -2.18 3.77 -4.75
N ALA A 33 -2.38 4.12 -6.02
CA ALA A 33 -2.65 5.48 -6.45
C ALA A 33 -3.70 5.52 -7.57
N PHE A 34 -4.19 6.71 -7.83
CA PHE A 34 -5.01 6.99 -8.99
C PHE A 34 -4.30 8.01 -9.87
N GLY A 35 -4.02 7.64 -11.12
CA GLY A 35 -3.45 8.53 -12.12
C GLY A 35 -4.50 8.97 -13.11
N SER A 36 -4.52 10.25 -13.46
CA SER A 36 -5.40 10.77 -14.50
C SER A 36 -4.60 11.42 -15.63
N ALA A 37 -5.14 11.34 -16.83
CA ALA A 37 -4.61 12.01 -18.01
C ALA A 37 -5.74 12.76 -18.72
N GLY A 38 -5.49 14.01 -19.08
CA GLY A 38 -6.38 14.83 -19.89
C GLY A 38 -6.01 14.75 -21.38
N PHE A 39 -7.01 14.88 -22.25
CA PHE A 39 -6.87 14.77 -23.70
C PHE A 39 -7.55 15.97 -24.38
N SER A 40 -7.07 16.31 -25.58
CA SER A 40 -7.69 17.37 -26.39
C SER A 40 -9.01 16.95 -27.04
N SER A 41 -9.20 15.64 -27.27
CA SER A 41 -10.39 15.03 -27.88
C SER A 41 -11.05 14.04 -26.92
N GLU A 42 -12.25 13.56 -27.24
CA GLU A 42 -12.92 12.57 -26.40
C GLU A 42 -12.11 11.25 -26.34
N PRO A 43 -12.07 10.57 -25.18
CA PRO A 43 -11.34 9.30 -25.05
C PRO A 43 -11.80 8.20 -26.01
N SER A 44 -13.08 8.23 -26.40
CA SER A 44 -13.70 7.34 -27.40
C SER A 44 -13.16 7.53 -28.81
N GLU A 45 -12.60 8.70 -29.12
CA GLU A 45 -12.07 9.08 -30.43
C GLU A 45 -10.55 8.90 -30.52
N LEU A 46 -9.89 8.49 -29.42
CA LEU A 46 -8.46 8.30 -29.40
C LEU A 46 -8.04 7.13 -30.30
N ALA A 47 -6.87 7.28 -30.91
CA ALA A 47 -6.26 6.21 -31.68
C ALA A 47 -6.04 4.95 -30.83
N GLU A 48 -6.10 3.79 -31.49
CA GLU A 48 -5.88 2.51 -30.84
C GLU A 48 -4.52 2.49 -30.09
N GLY A 49 -4.53 1.96 -28.87
CA GLY A 49 -3.33 1.86 -28.04
C GLY A 49 -2.95 3.12 -27.25
N VAL A 50 -3.56 4.29 -27.51
CA VAL A 50 -3.24 5.52 -26.75
C VAL A 50 -3.55 5.37 -25.26
N LEU A 51 -4.70 4.77 -24.91
CA LEU A 51 -5.06 4.52 -23.51
C LEU A 51 -4.08 3.54 -22.85
N THR A 52 -3.68 2.49 -23.56
CA THR A 52 -2.69 1.50 -23.08
C THR A 52 -1.32 2.15 -22.85
N ALA A 53 -0.86 2.99 -23.79
CA ALA A 53 0.39 3.72 -23.65
C ALA A 53 0.32 4.71 -22.48
N THR A 54 -0.79 5.43 -22.34
CA THR A 54 -1.02 6.36 -21.22
C THR A 54 -0.97 5.64 -19.88
N HIS A 55 -1.69 4.51 -19.75
CA HIS A 55 -1.64 3.69 -18.54
C HIS A 55 -0.22 3.21 -18.24
N SER A 56 0.52 2.76 -19.25
CA SER A 56 1.90 2.29 -19.10
C SER A 56 2.84 3.39 -18.59
N ILE A 57 2.69 4.62 -19.12
CA ILE A 57 3.45 5.79 -18.68
C ILE A 57 3.11 6.13 -17.23
N LEU A 58 1.81 6.21 -16.88
CA LEU A 58 1.35 6.52 -15.54
C LEU A 58 1.82 5.46 -14.52
N SER A 59 1.71 4.18 -14.86
CA SER A 59 2.21 3.08 -14.02
C SER A 59 3.72 3.15 -13.83
N SER A 60 4.47 3.47 -14.89
CA SER A 60 5.92 3.64 -14.80
C SER A 60 6.30 4.83 -13.91
N ALA A 61 5.61 5.96 -14.06
CA ALA A 61 5.81 7.15 -13.23
C ALA A 61 5.49 6.85 -11.76
N HIS A 62 4.39 6.15 -11.48
CA HIS A 62 4.02 5.72 -10.14
C HIS A 62 5.11 4.87 -9.49
N LEU A 63 5.64 3.86 -10.20
CA LEU A 63 6.74 3.04 -9.70
C LEU A 63 8.01 3.85 -9.41
N GLN A 64 8.32 4.87 -10.23
CA GLN A 64 9.43 5.78 -9.95
C GLN A 64 9.20 6.60 -8.68
N ILE A 65 7.99 7.12 -8.48
CA ILE A 65 7.61 7.84 -7.25
C ILE A 65 7.72 6.93 -6.04
N CYS A 66 7.23 5.68 -6.11
CA CYS A 66 7.39 4.69 -5.05
C CYS A 66 8.86 4.50 -4.66
N ARG A 67 9.76 4.34 -5.65
CA ARG A 67 11.21 4.20 -5.39
C ARG A 67 11.81 5.42 -4.70
N ILE A 68 11.39 6.63 -5.08
CA ILE A 68 11.86 7.87 -4.44
C ILE A 68 11.39 7.91 -2.98
N MET A 69 10.11 7.61 -2.74
CA MET A 69 9.56 7.57 -1.39
C MET A 69 10.23 6.51 -0.51
N ASP A 70 10.62 5.38 -1.08
CA ASP A 70 11.33 4.33 -0.35
C ASP A 70 12.73 4.77 0.08
N ARG A 71 13.44 5.55 -0.75
CA ARG A 71 14.74 6.13 -0.37
C ARG A 71 14.63 7.20 0.72
N ALA A 72 13.49 7.90 0.78
CA ALA A 72 13.25 8.98 1.73
C ALA A 72 12.82 8.49 3.11
N ASN A 73 12.37 7.24 3.25
CA ASN A 73 11.92 6.69 4.51
C ASN A 73 12.98 5.73 5.08
N PRO A 74 13.43 5.88 6.34
CA PRO A 74 14.29 4.87 6.94
C PRO A 74 13.55 3.53 6.93
N GLU A 75 14.15 2.51 6.31
CA GLU A 75 13.54 1.18 6.26
C GLU A 75 13.32 0.67 7.69
N ILE A 76 12.07 0.32 8.02
CA ILE A 76 11.78 -0.46 9.22
C ILE A 76 12.40 -1.84 9.01
N SER A 77 13.59 -2.03 9.56
CA SER A 77 14.33 -3.28 9.46
C SER A 77 13.91 -4.24 10.57
N LEU A 78 13.28 -5.33 10.17
CA LEU A 78 12.96 -6.45 11.05
C LEU A 78 14.06 -7.51 10.93
N SER A 79 14.53 -7.99 12.07
CA SER A 79 15.33 -9.22 12.10
C SER A 79 14.51 -10.40 11.60
N GLN A 80 15.19 -11.46 11.16
CA GLN A 80 14.53 -12.69 10.70
C GLN A 80 13.56 -13.24 11.75
N ARG A 81 13.92 -13.19 13.04
CA ARG A 81 13.06 -13.66 14.14
C ARG A 81 11.85 -12.75 14.37
N GLU A 82 12.02 -11.44 14.30
CA GLU A 82 10.90 -10.50 14.39
C GLU A 82 9.91 -10.71 13.24
N ARG A 83 10.39 -10.93 12.01
CA ARG A 83 9.53 -11.24 10.86
C ARG A 83 8.75 -12.54 11.07
N GLN A 84 9.42 -13.63 11.46
CA GLN A 84 8.75 -14.91 11.74
C GLN A 84 7.65 -14.79 12.81
N VAL A 85 7.94 -14.06 13.90
CA VAL A 85 6.95 -13.81 14.95
C VAL A 85 5.78 -13.00 14.40
N LEU A 86 6.04 -11.97 13.61
CA LEU A 86 5.02 -11.10 13.02
C LEU A 86 4.11 -11.83 12.01
N GLU A 87 4.68 -12.71 11.18
CA GLU A 87 3.92 -13.56 10.24
C GLU A 87 2.96 -14.49 10.98
N LEU A 88 3.47 -15.25 11.96
CA LEU A 88 2.63 -16.14 12.78
C LEU A 88 1.60 -15.36 13.60
N MET A 89 1.96 -14.13 14.04
CA MET A 89 1.00 -13.23 14.67
C MET A 89 -0.12 -12.82 13.70
N GLY A 90 0.20 -12.53 12.44
CA GLY A 90 -0.79 -12.22 11.42
C GLY A 90 -1.69 -13.42 11.08
N SER A 91 -1.15 -14.64 11.08
CA SER A 91 -1.91 -15.88 10.90
C SER A 91 -2.74 -16.31 12.13
N GLY A 92 -2.86 -15.46 13.15
CA GLY A 92 -3.72 -15.71 14.32
C GLY A 92 -3.13 -16.60 15.41
N LYS A 93 -1.84 -16.95 15.39
CA LYS A 93 -1.20 -17.82 16.40
C LYS A 93 -0.97 -17.11 17.75
N THR A 94 -1.30 -17.75 18.85
CA THR A 94 -1.02 -17.27 20.21
C THR A 94 0.47 -17.28 20.53
N SER A 95 0.94 -16.50 21.52
CA SER A 95 2.36 -16.52 21.92
C SER A 95 2.86 -17.91 22.34
N VAL A 96 1.97 -18.76 22.85
CA VAL A 96 2.27 -20.15 23.20
C VAL A 96 2.50 -20.98 21.94
N GLU A 97 1.59 -20.93 20.97
CA GLU A 97 1.74 -21.63 19.70
C GLU A 97 2.97 -21.16 18.92
N ILE A 98 3.23 -19.84 18.89
CA ILE A 98 4.42 -19.27 18.25
C ILE A 98 5.69 -19.78 18.92
N GLY A 99 5.71 -19.83 20.26
CA GLY A 99 6.84 -20.35 21.02
C GLY A 99 7.14 -21.81 20.67
N THR A 100 6.09 -22.63 20.56
CA THR A 100 6.20 -24.02 20.12
C THR A 100 6.73 -24.12 18.69
N ILE A 101 6.17 -23.36 17.74
CA ILE A 101 6.58 -23.40 16.32
C ILE A 101 8.04 -22.95 16.13
N LEU A 102 8.47 -21.92 16.85
CA LEU A 102 9.80 -21.33 16.72
C LEU A 102 10.84 -21.93 17.69
N ALA A 103 10.45 -22.90 18.51
CA ALA A 103 11.25 -23.51 19.58
C ALA A 103 11.86 -22.49 20.56
N ILE A 104 11.04 -21.54 21.03
CA ILE A 104 11.41 -20.50 22.01
C ILE A 104 10.34 -20.35 23.09
N SER A 105 10.68 -19.74 24.22
CA SER A 105 9.68 -19.54 25.29
C SER A 105 8.59 -18.53 24.88
N PRO A 106 7.35 -18.67 25.37
CA PRO A 106 6.29 -17.69 25.14
C PRO A 106 6.68 -16.27 25.62
N GLU A 107 7.51 -16.17 26.65
CA GLU A 107 8.04 -14.89 27.15
C GLU A 107 9.03 -14.25 26.17
N THR A 108 9.85 -15.07 25.49
CA THR A 108 10.71 -14.61 24.40
C THR A 108 9.86 -14.08 23.24
N VAL A 109 8.74 -14.75 22.91
CA VAL A 109 7.80 -14.26 21.89
C VAL A 109 7.24 -12.89 22.27
N LYS A 110 6.80 -12.68 23.52
CA LYS A 110 6.32 -11.36 23.99
C LYS A 110 7.38 -10.28 23.88
N THR A 111 8.65 -10.63 24.12
CA THR A 111 9.77 -9.70 23.93
C THR A 111 9.91 -9.28 22.48
N TYR A 112 9.81 -10.21 21.53
CA TYR A 112 9.76 -9.87 20.10
C TYR A 112 8.53 -9.03 19.75
N THR A 113 7.35 -9.38 20.26
CA THR A 113 6.11 -8.60 20.04
C THR A 113 6.25 -7.16 20.52
N LYS A 114 6.87 -6.92 21.69
CA LYS A 114 7.11 -5.57 22.20
C LYS A 114 8.04 -4.76 21.28
N ARG A 115 9.14 -5.36 20.81
CA ARG A 115 10.04 -4.72 19.85
C ARG A 115 9.36 -4.43 18.51
N LEU A 116 8.50 -5.34 18.05
CA LEU A 116 7.69 -5.15 16.86
C LEU A 116 6.74 -3.96 17.01
N TYR A 117 6.07 -3.83 18.16
CA TYR A 117 5.19 -2.69 18.44
C TYR A 117 5.94 -1.36 18.44
N GLU A 118 7.13 -1.32 19.04
CA GLU A 118 8.00 -0.13 19.00
C GLU A 118 8.42 0.21 17.57
N LYS A 119 8.91 -0.77 16.80
CA LYS A 119 9.37 -0.57 15.41
C LYS A 119 8.25 -0.20 14.43
N LEU A 120 7.05 -0.71 14.66
CA LEU A 120 5.89 -0.48 13.80
C LEU A 120 5.04 0.70 14.31
N GLU A 121 5.41 1.32 15.43
CA GLU A 121 4.62 2.32 16.16
C GLU A 121 3.16 1.88 16.32
N ALA A 122 2.99 0.65 16.81
CA ALA A 122 1.70 0.01 17.03
C ALA A 122 1.46 -0.19 18.53
N ASN A 123 0.19 -0.13 18.94
CA ASN A 123 -0.19 -0.32 20.35
C ASN A 123 -0.79 -1.71 20.62
N ASP A 124 -1.15 -2.43 19.56
CA ASP A 124 -1.80 -3.72 19.66
C ASP A 124 -1.44 -4.61 18.46
N ARG A 125 -1.81 -5.88 18.57
CA ARG A 125 -1.52 -6.92 17.59
C ARG A 125 -2.12 -6.62 16.23
N VAL A 126 -3.37 -6.17 16.19
CA VAL A 126 -4.09 -5.91 14.95
C VAL A 126 -3.42 -4.74 14.23
N THR A 127 -3.17 -3.64 14.95
CA THR A 127 -2.48 -2.47 14.41
C THR A 127 -1.08 -2.83 13.91
N ALA A 128 -0.32 -3.65 14.65
CA ALA A 128 1.02 -4.09 14.23
C ALA A 128 0.95 -4.90 12.93
N THR A 129 0.06 -5.89 12.85
CA THR A 129 -0.13 -6.71 11.66
C THR A 129 -0.58 -5.89 10.46
N VAL A 130 -1.56 -5.00 10.64
CA VAL A 130 -2.07 -4.14 9.56
C VAL A 130 -0.99 -3.18 9.06
N ARG A 131 -0.20 -2.58 9.95
CA ARG A 131 0.93 -1.73 9.55
C ARG A 131 1.99 -2.54 8.82
N ALA A 132 2.32 -3.74 9.29
CA ALA A 132 3.28 -4.61 8.64
C ALA A 132 2.86 -4.98 7.20
N LEU A 133 1.58 -5.30 6.99
CA LEU A 133 1.00 -5.52 5.66
C LEU A 133 1.09 -4.26 4.78
N LYS A 134 0.69 -3.10 5.32
CA LYS A 134 0.79 -1.83 4.59
C LYS A 134 2.22 -1.46 4.23
N LEU A 135 3.19 -1.87 5.02
CA LEU A 135 4.61 -1.62 4.76
C LEU A 135 5.26 -2.72 3.90
N GLY A 136 4.50 -3.77 3.52
CA GLY A 136 5.04 -4.92 2.78
C GLY A 136 6.13 -5.68 3.54
N LEU A 137 6.07 -5.69 4.88
CA LEU A 137 7.05 -6.37 5.73
C LEU A 137 6.74 -7.86 5.92
N VAL A 138 5.48 -8.24 5.69
CA VAL A 138 4.93 -9.60 5.75
C VAL A 138 3.80 -9.75 4.71
N GLU A 139 3.56 -10.97 4.28
CA GLU A 139 2.41 -11.39 3.46
C GLU A 139 1.62 -12.41 4.28
N LEU A 140 0.28 -12.32 4.27
CA LEU A 140 -0.63 -13.20 5.03
C LEU A 140 -1.55 -13.99 4.11
#